data_AF-A0A920MIB8-F1
#
_entry.id   AF-A0A920MIB8-F1
#
_cell.length_a   1.000
_cell.length_b   1.000
_cell.length_c   1.000
_cell.angle_alpha   90.00
_cell.angle_beta   90.00
_cell.angle_gamma   90.00
#
_symmetry.space_group_name_H-M   'P 1'
#
loop_
_entity.id
_entity.type
_entity.pdbx_description
1 polymer ?
#
loop_
_entity_poly.entity_id
_entity_poly.type
_entity_poly.pdbx_seq_one_letter_code
_entity_poly.pdbx_strand_id
1 'polypeptide(L)'
;MIVLLVFNLMDDFPNFGESKITQNSNVTKYYLENSKSEMGIPNVVTSILAGYRAFDTLGEVIVIFIAGVSVIGILREEKENE
;
A
#
# COMPACT_ATOMS: atom_id res chain seq x y z
N MET A 1 -15.19 -15.91 7.28
CA MET A 1 -14.66 -15.74 5.91
C MET A 1 -13.24 -15.18 5.92
N ILE A 2 -13.00 -13.98 6.45
CA ILE A 2 -11.65 -13.37 6.54
C ILE A 2 -10.69 -14.22 7.39
N VAL A 3 -11.14 -14.73 8.54
CA VAL A 3 -10.29 -15.58 9.41
C VAL A 3 -9.84 -16.87 8.70
N LEU A 4 -10.76 -17.55 8.00
CA LEU A 4 -10.45 -18.73 7.19
C LEU A 4 -9.50 -18.39 6.03
N LEU A 5 -9.70 -17.24 5.37
CA LEU A 5 -8.82 -16.77 4.30
C LEU A 5 -7.39 -16.56 4.81
N VAL A 6 -7.23 -15.90 5.97
CA VAL A 6 -5.93 -15.65 6.59
C VAL A 6 -5.23 -16.96 6.94
N PHE A 7 -5.93 -17.94 7.51
CA PHE A 7 -5.34 -19.24 7.83
C PHE A 7 -4.85 -20.01 6.60
N ASN A 8 -5.60 -20.01 5.50
CA ASN A 8 -5.18 -20.69 4.26
C ASN A 8 -3.98 -20.00 3.60
N LEU A 9 -3.82 -18.68 3.75
CA LEU A 9 -2.69 -17.95 3.20
C LEU A 9 -1.40 -18.16 4.00
N MET A 10 -1.48 -18.57 5.27
CA MET A 10 -0.29 -18.79 6.11
C MET A 10 0.58 -19.94 5.59
N ASP A 11 -0.01 -20.96 4.96
CA ASP A 11 0.71 -22.11 4.41
C ASP A 11 1.51 -21.78 3.14
N ASP A 12 1.16 -20.69 2.45
CA ASP A 12 1.83 -20.22 1.22
C ASP A 12 3.05 -19.32 1.50
N PHE A 13 3.29 -18.91 2.75
CA PHE A 13 4.47 -18.11 3.08
C PHE A 13 5.73 -18.97 3.15
N PRO A 14 6.87 -18.48 2.61
CA PRO A 14 8.14 -19.15 2.82
C PRO A 14 8.56 -19.07 4.28
N ASN A 15 9.38 -20.04 4.71
CA ASN A 15 9.95 -20.03 6.05
C ASN A 15 10.73 -18.73 6.29
N PHE A 16 10.69 -18.27 7.53
CA PHE A 16 11.41 -17.06 7.92
C PHE A 16 12.91 -17.23 7.64
N GLY A 17 13.49 -16.32 6.86
CA GLY A 17 14.90 -16.39 6.44
C GLY A 17 15.17 -17.25 5.20
N GLU A 18 14.18 -17.97 4.66
CA GLU A 18 14.34 -18.63 3.37
C GLU A 18 14.18 -17.62 2.21
N SER A 19 15.25 -17.49 1.42
CA SER A 19 15.31 -16.70 0.17
C SER A 19 14.55 -17.36 -0.99
N LYS A 20 13.40 -17.97 -0.74
CA LYS A 20 12.61 -18.65 -1.78
C LYS A 20 11.62 -17.73 -2.50
N ILE A 21 11.47 -16.50 -2.01
CA ILE A 21 10.80 -15.43 -2.76
C ILE A 21 11.79 -14.95 -3.80
N THR A 22 11.30 -14.65 -5.00
CA THR A 22 11.93 -14.01 -6.16
C THR A 22 12.89 -12.84 -5.83
N GLN A 23 13.99 -13.08 -5.08
CA GLN A 23 15.02 -12.09 -4.75
C GLN A 23 15.74 -11.59 -6.02
N ASN A 24 15.55 -12.29 -7.13
CA ASN A 24 16.07 -11.94 -8.44
C ASN A 24 14.98 -11.45 -9.41
N SER A 25 13.90 -10.83 -8.93
CA SER A 25 13.02 -10.12 -9.85
C SER A 25 13.80 -8.95 -10.47
N ASN A 26 13.81 -8.83 -11.80
CA ASN A 26 14.50 -7.75 -12.49
C ASN A 26 14.03 -6.37 -11.99
N VAL A 27 12.77 -6.28 -11.57
CA VAL A 27 12.16 -5.08 -10.98
C VAL A 27 12.77 -4.73 -9.63
N THR A 28 12.97 -5.72 -8.75
CA THR A 28 13.61 -5.52 -7.44
C THR A 28 15.03 -5.00 -7.61
N LYS A 29 15.81 -5.60 -8.52
CA LYS A 29 17.16 -5.14 -8.84
C LYS A 29 17.15 -3.71 -9.37
N TYR A 30 16.26 -3.42 -10.32
CA TYR A 30 16.12 -2.09 -10.89
C TYR A 30 15.84 -1.03 -9.82
N TYR A 31 14.89 -1.26 -8.91
CA TYR A 31 14.58 -0.30 -7.85
C TYR A 31 15.74 -0.11 -6.87
N LEU A 32 16.47 -1.17 -6.52
CA LEU A 32 17.62 -1.06 -5.62
C LEU A 32 18.78 -0.28 -6.26
N GLU A 33 19.02 -0.48 -7.55
CA GLU A 33 20.15 0.12 -8.26
C GLU A 33 19.86 1.56 -8.72
N ASN A 34 18.65 1.86 -9.18
CA ASN A 34 18.34 3.10 -9.91
C ASN A 34 17.54 4.12 -9.10
N SER A 35 16.75 3.70 -8.11
CA SER A 35 15.78 4.60 -7.45
C SER A 35 16.39 5.84 -6.80
N LYS A 36 17.59 5.70 -6.23
CA LYS A 36 18.32 6.83 -5.64
C LYS A 36 18.75 7.86 -6.70
N SER A 37 19.19 7.39 -7.86
CA SER A 37 19.63 8.25 -8.96
C SER A 37 18.46 8.93 -9.66
N GLU A 38 17.37 8.21 -9.88
CA GLU A 38 16.20 8.71 -10.61
C GLU A 38 15.34 9.65 -9.78
N MET A 39 15.20 9.40 -8.47
CA MET A 39 14.29 10.16 -7.60
C MET A 39 14.99 11.03 -6.57
N GLY A 40 16.28 10.81 -6.30
CA GLY A 40 17.01 11.53 -5.25
C GLY A 40 16.58 11.17 -3.82
N ILE A 41 15.66 10.21 -3.66
CA ILE A 41 15.13 9.77 -2.36
C ILE A 41 16.01 8.62 -1.86
N PRO A 42 16.62 8.71 -0.66
CA PRO A 42 17.52 7.67 -0.15
C PRO A 42 16.77 6.41 0.29
N ASN A 43 15.48 6.51 0.62
CA ASN A 43 14.65 5.39 1.03
C ASN A 43 13.99 4.73 -0.19
N VAL A 44 14.39 3.50 -0.49
CA VAL A 44 13.88 2.72 -1.64
C VAL A 44 12.38 2.43 -1.52
N VAL A 45 11.85 2.21 -0.32
CA VAL A 45 10.41 1.97 -0.14
C VAL A 45 9.62 3.24 -0.46
N THR A 46 10.06 4.38 0.05
CA THR A 46 9.41 5.66 -0.23
C THR A 46 9.51 6.05 -1.70
N SER A 47 10.64 5.80 -2.37
CA SER A 47 10.78 6.07 -3.80
C SER A 47 9.85 5.19 -4.65
N ILE A 48 9.63 3.93 -4.25
CA ILE A 48 8.65 3.06 -4.90
C ILE A 48 7.24 3.59 -4.67
N LEU A 49 6.84 3.83 -3.42
CA LEU A 49 5.46 4.19 -3.07
C LEU A 49 5.04 5.57 -3.60
N ALA A 50 5.92 6.57 -3.52
CA ALA A 50 5.63 7.94 -3.91
C ALA A 50 6.08 8.27 -5.35
N GLY A 51 6.85 7.39 -5.99
CA GLY A 51 7.38 7.58 -7.33
C GLY A 51 6.88 6.51 -8.30
N TYR A 52 7.53 5.34 -8.33
CA TYR A 52 7.26 4.30 -9.36
C TYR A 52 5.81 3.78 -9.30
N ARG A 53 5.23 3.72 -8.12
CA ARG A 53 3.88 3.22 -7.84
C ARG A 53 2.99 4.28 -7.18
N ALA A 54 3.22 5.55 -7.51
CA ALA A 54 2.47 6.68 -6.97
C ALA A 54 0.95 6.59 -7.27
N PHE A 55 0.56 5.94 -8.37
CA PHE A 55 -0.85 5.79 -8.72
C PHE A 55 -1.60 4.83 -7.77
N ASP A 56 -0.95 3.77 -7.30
CA ASP A 56 -1.53 2.84 -6.33
C ASP A 56 -1.77 3.55 -4.99
N THR A 57 -0.78 4.31 -4.52
CA THR A 57 -0.88 5.08 -3.26
C THR A 57 -1.81 6.28 -3.37
N LEU A 58 -1.92 6.92 -4.54
CA LEU A 58 -2.95 7.91 -4.82
C LEU A 58 -4.35 7.31 -4.65
N GLY A 59 -4.57 6.09 -5.13
CA GLY A 59 -5.81 5.34 -4.91
C GLY A 59 -6.11 5.12 -3.42
N GLU A 60 -5.11 4.70 -2.64
CA GLU A 60 -5.25 4.55 -1.18
C GLU A 60 -5.67 5.87 -0.51
N VAL A 61 -5.02 6.98 -0.88
CA VAL A 61 -5.35 8.32 -0.35
C VAL A 61 -6.78 8.72 -0.71
N ILE A 62 -7.21 8.47 -1.95
CA ILE A 62 -8.59 8.76 -2.39
C ILE A 62 -9.59 7.94 -1.58
N VAL A 63 -9.35 6.65 -1.36
CA VAL A 63 -10.24 5.77 -0.58
C VAL A 63 -10.39 6.29 0.85
N ILE A 64 -9.26 6.61 1.51
CA ILE A 64 -9.29 7.15 2.88
C ILE A 64 -9.99 8.50 2.92
N PHE A 65 -9.75 9.37 1.93
CA PHE A 65 -10.41 10.67 1.84
C PHE A 65 -11.93 10.53 1.71
N ILE A 66 -12.40 9.68 0.80
CA ILE A 66 -13.83 9.39 0.62
C ILE A 66 -14.42 8.84 1.92
N ALA A 67 -13.74 7.89 2.57
CA ALA A 67 -14.19 7.36 3.86
C ALA A 67 -14.35 8.45 4.92
N GLY A 68 -13.39 9.38 5.01
CA GLY A 68 -13.48 10.54 5.89
C GLY A 68 -14.67 11.45 5.60
N VAL A 69 -14.90 11.77 4.32
CA VAL A 69 -16.07 12.55 3.88
C VAL A 69 -17.38 11.83 4.21
N SER A 70 -17.46 10.53 3.99
CA SER A 70 -18.64 9.73 4.31
C SER A 70 -18.95 9.72 5.80
N VAL A 71 -17.94 9.60 6.67
CA VAL A 71 -18.13 9.65 8.13
C VAL A 71 -18.67 11.02 8.56
N ILE A 72 -18.11 12.11 8.03
CA ILE A 72 -18.61 13.47 8.31
C ILE A 72 -20.05 13.62 7.82
N GLY A 73 -20.38 13.08 6.64
CA GLY A 73 -21.74 13.10 6.10
C GLY A 73 -22.76 12.39 7.00
N ILE A 74 -22.40 11.25 7.57
CA ILE A 74 -23.27 10.47 8.47
C ILE A 74 -23.43 11.17 9.84
N LEU A 75 -22.34 11.73 10.37
CA LEU A 75 -22.35 12.38 11.69
C LEU A 75 -22.89 13.81 11.68
N ARG A 76 -23.19 14.36 10.50
CA ARG A 76 -23.74 15.71 10.37
C ARG A 76 -25.20 15.71 10.85
N GLU A 77 -25.43 16.33 12.00
CA GLU A 77 -26.76 16.56 12.54
C GLU A 77 -27.56 17.49 11.60
N GLU A 78 -28.73 17.06 11.15
CA GLU A 78 -29.69 17.93 10.49
C GLU A 78 -30.43 18.73 11.55
N LYS A 79 -30.32 20.06 11.51
CA LYS A 79 -31.21 20.90 12.31
C LYS A 79 -32.62 20.76 11.74
N GLU A 80 -33.51 20.19 12.54
CA GLU A 80 -34.95 20.21 12.28
C GLU A 80 -35.37 21.68 12.22
N ASN A 81 -35.80 22.15 11.04
CA ASN A 81 -36.27 23.51 10.87
C ASN A 81 -37.66 23.61 11.53
N GLU A 82 -37.80 24.48 12.52
CA GLU A 82 -39.10 24.91 13.08
C GLU A 82 -40.04 25.48 12.02
#